data_AF-A0A7X3KEF6-F1
#
_entry.id   AF-A0A7X3KEF6-F1
#
_cell.length_a   1.000
_cell.length_b   1.000
_cell.length_c   1.000
_cell.angle_alpha   90.00
_cell.angle_beta   90.00
_cell.angle_gamma   90.00
#
_symmetry.space_group_name_H-M   'P 1'
#
loop_
_entity.id
_entity.type
_entity.pdbx_description
1 polymer ?
#
loop_
_entity_poly.entity_id
_entity_poly.type
_entity_poly.pdbx_seq_one_letter_code
_entity_poly.pdbx_strand_id
1 'polypeptide(L)'
;MKKILFLSLMLGVVISGCTVEKSKPATEDTSKESNKQIAESKTTAPESKVDWAAQIKEVSGATDLTETEKADKIEGLARKYTKTVSETELNEFQTYVVNEYKSKAYLTDIKNDEYMLTNIFKAVVIEKHYDDSEQLPIDKFAFDFYQNSKYTYRGADTVDSDSVKSNEKQMNKALEQIK
;
A
#
# COMPACT_ATOMS: atom_id res chain seq x y z
N MET A 1 -16.92 -30.35 -34.71
CA MET A 1 -18.38 -30.24 -34.87
C MET A 1 -19.08 -31.11 -33.83
N LYS A 2 -19.72 -30.51 -32.83
CA LYS A 2 -21.02 -30.91 -32.26
C LYS A 2 -21.45 -29.82 -31.26
N LYS A 3 -22.57 -29.19 -31.61
CA LYS A 3 -23.31 -28.16 -30.86
C LYS A 3 -24.13 -28.82 -29.75
N ILE A 4 -24.90 -28.00 -29.00
CA ILE A 4 -26.11 -28.30 -28.17
C ILE A 4 -25.82 -28.13 -26.66
N LEU A 5 -26.55 -27.39 -25.83
CA LEU A 5 -27.76 -26.56 -25.98
C LEU A 5 -27.81 -25.55 -24.81
N PHE A 6 -28.47 -24.40 -25.05
CA PHE A 6 -28.94 -23.43 -24.06
C PHE A 6 -30.08 -24.01 -23.19
N LEU A 7 -30.20 -23.53 -21.94
CA LEU A 7 -31.51 -23.42 -21.27
C LEU A 7 -31.57 -22.15 -20.42
N SER A 8 -32.27 -21.15 -20.97
CA SER A 8 -32.77 -19.96 -20.27
C SER A 8 -34.04 -20.30 -19.51
N LEU A 9 -34.23 -19.73 -18.32
CA LEU A 9 -35.57 -19.56 -17.74
C LEU A 9 -35.73 -18.12 -17.24
N MET A 10 -36.51 -17.35 -18.00
CA MET A 10 -37.11 -16.07 -17.62
C MET A 10 -38.55 -16.34 -17.18
N LEU A 11 -39.00 -15.69 -16.11
CA LEU A 11 -40.40 -15.38 -15.77
C LEU A 11 -40.31 -14.37 -14.59
N GLY A 12 -40.97 -13.22 -14.50
CA GLY A 12 -42.08 -12.63 -15.24
C GLY A 12 -42.92 -11.80 -14.26
N VAL A 13 -42.73 -10.47 -14.29
CA VAL A 13 -43.56 -9.30 -13.93
C VAL A 13 -44.93 -9.48 -13.25
N VAL A 14 -45.23 -8.65 -12.22
CA VAL A 14 -46.54 -7.95 -12.11
C VAL A 14 -46.36 -6.53 -11.55
N ILE A 15 -46.98 -5.55 -12.22
CA ILE A 15 -47.06 -4.11 -11.91
C ILE A 15 -48.41 -3.85 -11.21
N SER A 16 -48.46 -3.00 -10.19
CA SER A 16 -49.66 -2.25 -9.82
C SER A 16 -49.27 -0.90 -9.23
N GLY A 17 -49.57 0.16 -9.96
CA GLY A 17 -49.54 1.54 -9.46
C GLY A 17 -50.89 1.97 -8.90
N CYS A 18 -50.87 2.98 -8.03
CA CYS A 18 -51.97 3.91 -7.80
C CYS A 18 -51.38 5.29 -7.47
N THR A 19 -51.58 6.22 -8.39
CA THR A 19 -51.43 7.67 -8.26
C THR A 19 -52.60 8.27 -7.48
N VAL A 20 -52.32 9.23 -6.59
CA VAL A 20 -53.28 10.28 -6.20
C VAL A 20 -52.54 11.63 -6.17
N GLU A 21 -53.01 12.54 -7.03
CA GLU A 21 -52.69 13.97 -7.11
C GLU A 21 -53.45 14.81 -6.07
N LYS A 22 -53.10 16.11 -6.02
CA LYS A 22 -53.71 17.30 -5.36
C LYS A 22 -53.10 17.68 -4.00
N SER A 23 -52.70 18.93 -3.70
CA SER A 23 -52.79 20.24 -4.36
C SER A 23 -51.82 21.23 -3.68
N LYS A 24 -51.28 22.21 -4.44
CA LYS A 24 -50.80 23.53 -3.95
C LYS A 24 -52.04 24.46 -3.79
N PRO A 25 -52.02 25.62 -3.08
CA PRO A 25 -51.05 26.72 -3.25
C PRO A 25 -50.70 27.61 -2.02
N ALA A 26 -49.79 28.57 -2.26
CA ALA A 26 -49.71 29.95 -1.70
C ALA A 26 -49.30 30.16 -0.21
N THR A 27 -48.47 31.12 0.24
CA THR A 27 -47.58 32.16 -0.33
C THR A 27 -46.72 32.70 0.85
N GLU A 28 -45.50 33.20 0.55
CA GLU A 28 -44.68 34.21 1.26
C GLU A 28 -44.65 34.31 2.80
N ASP A 29 -43.43 34.26 3.38
CA ASP A 29 -42.83 35.51 3.86
C ASP A 29 -41.29 35.44 4.04
N THR A 30 -40.73 36.63 3.91
CA THR A 30 -39.36 37.12 3.82
C THR A 30 -38.54 36.91 5.10
N SER A 31 -37.25 36.53 4.98
CA SER A 31 -36.22 37.11 5.85
C SER A 31 -34.81 37.01 5.26
N LYS A 32 -34.05 38.05 5.56
CA LYS A 32 -32.82 38.55 4.95
C LYS A 32 -31.55 37.84 5.45
N GLU A 33 -30.59 37.70 4.54
CA GLU A 33 -29.21 38.18 4.67
C GLU A 33 -28.34 37.68 5.85
N SER A 34 -27.28 36.92 5.52
CA SER A 34 -25.92 37.46 5.66
C SER A 34 -24.90 36.50 5.06
N ASN A 35 -24.32 36.92 3.95
CA ASN A 35 -23.16 36.33 3.32
C ASN A 35 -21.91 36.78 4.11
N LYS A 36 -21.28 35.86 4.84
CA LYS A 36 -19.95 36.08 5.42
C LYS A 36 -19.04 34.93 5.02
N GLN A 37 -18.55 35.03 3.79
CA GLN A 37 -17.43 34.26 3.27
C GLN A 37 -16.17 34.65 4.07
N ILE A 38 -15.94 33.93 5.17
CA ILE A 38 -14.66 33.93 5.87
C ILE A 38 -13.78 33.00 5.04
N ALA A 39 -12.91 33.62 4.23
CA ALA A 39 -11.74 32.94 3.70
C ALA A 39 -10.85 32.58 4.91
N GLU A 40 -11.05 31.38 5.46
CA GLU A 40 -10.05 30.72 6.28
C GLU A 40 -8.84 30.48 5.38
N SER A 41 -7.89 31.40 5.48
CA SER A 41 -6.51 31.19 5.12
C SER A 41 -6.06 29.95 5.87
N LYS A 42 -6.09 28.79 5.19
CA LYS A 42 -5.33 27.61 5.59
C LYS A 42 -3.86 28.01 5.52
N THR A 43 -3.37 28.55 6.63
CA THR A 43 -1.97 28.42 6.98
C THR A 43 -1.73 26.93 7.13
N THR A 44 -1.32 26.29 6.03
CA THR A 44 -0.76 24.96 6.05
C THR A 44 0.49 25.07 6.90
N ALA A 45 0.38 24.70 8.17
CA ALA A 45 1.54 24.39 8.99
C ALA A 45 2.38 23.39 8.18
N PRO A 46 3.71 23.56 8.08
CA PRO A 46 4.53 22.60 7.37
C PRO A 46 4.28 21.24 8.01
N GLU A 47 3.72 20.30 7.25
CA GLU A 47 3.64 18.90 7.66
C GLU A 47 5.04 18.52 8.12
N SER A 48 5.16 18.15 9.40
CA SER A 48 6.43 17.73 9.96
C SER A 48 6.94 16.60 9.08
N LYS A 49 8.02 16.85 8.33
CA LYS A 49 8.66 15.85 7.48
C LYS A 49 8.95 14.65 8.38
N VAL A 50 8.22 13.56 8.18
CA VAL A 50 8.34 12.34 8.98
C VAL A 50 9.76 11.83 8.81
N ASP A 51 10.57 11.88 9.86
CA ASP A 51 11.89 11.26 9.87
C ASP A 51 11.72 9.76 10.06
N TRP A 52 11.56 9.06 8.96
CA TRP A 52 11.34 7.61 8.96
C TRP A 52 12.58 6.87 9.47
N ALA A 53 13.79 7.37 9.20
CA ALA A 53 15.04 6.74 9.60
C ALA A 53 15.19 6.77 11.12
N ALA A 54 14.88 7.91 11.75
CA ALA A 54 14.85 8.02 13.20
C ALA A 54 13.83 7.05 13.84
N GLN A 55 12.66 6.87 13.24
CA GLN A 55 11.64 5.93 13.74
C GLN A 55 12.05 4.46 13.56
N ILE A 56 12.73 4.10 12.48
CA ILE A 56 13.31 2.76 12.34
C ILE A 56 14.33 2.50 13.45
N LYS A 57 15.17 3.50 13.75
CA LYS A 57 16.15 3.40 14.82
C LYS A 57 15.50 3.26 16.21
N GLU A 58 14.41 3.98 16.45
CA GLU A 58 13.63 3.86 17.68
C GLU A 58 13.01 2.46 17.82
N VAL A 59 12.34 1.98 16.77
CA VAL A 59 11.66 0.66 16.79
C VAL A 59 12.66 -0.49 16.86
N SER A 60 13.79 -0.40 16.14
CA SER A 60 14.85 -1.42 16.21
C SER A 60 15.48 -1.49 17.60
N GLY A 61 15.68 -0.35 18.27
CA GLY A 61 16.23 -0.29 19.62
C GLY A 61 15.27 -0.70 20.75
N ALA A 62 13.97 -0.88 20.46
CA ALA A 62 12.99 -1.27 21.45
C ALA A 62 13.20 -2.71 21.92
N THR A 63 13.37 -2.91 23.23
CA THR A 63 13.63 -4.22 23.84
C THR A 63 12.37 -4.95 24.29
N ASP A 64 11.24 -4.24 24.36
CA ASP A 64 9.92 -4.74 24.77
C ASP A 64 9.07 -5.22 23.58
N LEU A 65 9.58 -5.10 22.36
CA LEU A 65 8.90 -5.51 21.13
C LEU A 65 9.55 -6.77 20.53
N THR A 66 8.69 -7.69 20.10
CA THR A 66 9.07 -8.83 19.25
C THR A 66 9.38 -8.39 17.82
N GLU A 67 10.10 -9.23 17.05
CA GLU A 67 10.38 -8.99 15.63
C GLU A 67 9.09 -8.82 14.82
N THR A 68 8.02 -9.52 15.19
CA THR A 68 6.69 -9.34 14.58
C THR A 68 6.13 -7.94 14.84
N GLU A 69 6.13 -7.47 16.09
CA GLU A 69 5.62 -6.14 16.43
C GLU A 69 6.46 -5.01 15.82
N LYS A 70 7.79 -5.19 15.76
CA LYS A 70 8.69 -4.26 15.08
C LYS A 70 8.36 -4.17 13.59
N ALA A 71 8.22 -5.32 12.91
CA ALA A 71 7.85 -5.36 11.50
C ALA A 71 6.50 -4.71 11.24
N ASP A 72 5.47 -5.04 12.03
CA ASP A 72 4.12 -4.50 11.88
C ASP A 72 4.08 -2.98 12.09
N LYS A 73 4.83 -2.45 13.06
CA LYS A 73 4.99 -1.00 13.28
C LYS A 73 5.63 -0.31 12.08
N ILE A 74 6.70 -0.88 11.53
CA ILE A 74 7.42 -0.29 10.40
C ILE A 74 6.62 -0.40 9.10
N GLU A 75 5.88 -1.48 8.90
CA GLU A 75 4.94 -1.59 7.79
C GLU A 75 3.86 -0.50 7.88
N GLY A 76 3.28 -0.30 9.07
CA GLY A 76 2.33 0.77 9.32
C GLY A 76 2.90 2.17 9.08
N LEU A 77 4.16 2.39 9.45
CA LEU A 77 4.89 3.63 9.16
C LEU A 77 5.10 3.83 7.65
N ALA A 78 5.59 2.80 6.95
CA ALA A 78 5.85 2.82 5.51
C ALA A 78 4.59 3.17 4.72
N ARG A 79 3.46 2.50 5.01
CA ARG A 79 2.16 2.76 4.36
C ARG A 79 1.69 4.20 4.52
N LYS A 80 1.97 4.83 5.66
CA LYS A 80 1.67 6.26 5.88
C LYS A 80 2.64 7.14 5.10
N TYR A 81 3.92 6.81 5.13
CA TYR A 81 4.99 7.57 4.47
C TYR A 81 4.88 7.57 2.94
N THR A 82 4.33 6.52 2.34
CA THR A 82 4.08 6.44 0.89
C THR A 82 3.34 7.66 0.33
N LYS A 83 2.48 8.31 1.13
CA LYS A 83 1.72 9.49 0.70
C LYS A 83 2.56 10.76 0.58
N THR A 84 3.74 10.77 1.18
CA THR A 84 4.62 11.93 1.30
C THR A 84 5.99 11.71 0.65
N VAL A 85 6.29 10.49 0.17
CA VAL A 85 7.56 10.18 -0.48
C VAL A 85 7.70 10.98 -1.78
N SER A 86 8.87 11.59 -1.98
CA SER A 86 9.19 12.26 -3.24
C SER A 86 9.61 11.25 -4.31
N GLU A 87 9.46 11.59 -5.60
CA GLU A 87 9.92 10.72 -6.70
C GLU A 87 11.43 10.41 -6.60
N THR A 88 12.24 11.39 -6.21
CA THR A 88 13.70 11.19 -6.04
C THR A 88 13.99 10.15 -4.96
N GLU A 89 13.39 10.29 -3.79
CA GLU A 89 13.60 9.34 -2.67
C GLU A 89 13.00 7.95 -3.00
N LEU A 90 11.86 7.90 -3.70
CA LEU A 90 11.30 6.65 -4.18
C LEU A 90 12.28 5.93 -5.11
N ASN A 91 12.93 6.64 -6.04
CA ASN A 91 13.95 6.07 -6.93
C ASN A 91 15.19 5.59 -6.16
N GLU A 92 15.59 6.29 -5.10
CA GLU A 92 16.66 5.82 -4.20
C GLU A 92 16.26 4.51 -3.50
N PHE A 93 15.00 4.39 -3.05
CA PHE A 93 14.49 3.16 -2.45
C PHE A 93 14.47 2.01 -3.45
N GLN A 94 13.99 2.24 -4.68
CA GLN A 94 13.97 1.24 -5.75
C GLN A 94 15.39 0.76 -6.08
N THR A 95 16.32 1.69 -6.24
CA THR A 95 17.73 1.38 -6.51
C THR A 95 18.33 0.55 -5.37
N TYR A 96 18.04 0.94 -4.13
CA TYR A 96 18.50 0.22 -2.95
C TYR A 96 18.02 -1.24 -2.93
N VAL A 97 16.71 -1.50 -3.03
CA VAL A 97 16.18 -2.88 -2.92
C VAL A 97 16.65 -3.77 -4.08
N VAL A 98 16.78 -3.21 -5.28
CA VAL A 98 17.32 -3.93 -6.44
C VAL A 98 18.80 -4.30 -6.22
N ASN A 99 19.59 -3.38 -5.66
CA ASN A 99 21.00 -3.63 -5.40
C ASN A 99 21.21 -4.64 -4.27
N GLU A 100 20.43 -4.55 -3.19
CA GLU A 100 20.44 -5.52 -2.08
C GLU A 100 20.16 -6.95 -2.59
N TYR A 101 19.22 -7.09 -3.52
CA TYR A 101 18.91 -8.38 -4.12
C TYR A 101 19.98 -8.85 -5.12
N LYS A 102 20.44 -7.97 -6.03
CA LYS A 102 21.46 -8.31 -7.04
C LYS A 102 22.79 -8.71 -6.41
N SER A 103 23.16 -8.05 -5.31
CA SER A 103 24.36 -8.37 -4.52
C SER A 103 24.18 -9.59 -3.60
N LYS A 104 22.97 -10.14 -3.50
CA LYS A 104 22.59 -11.22 -2.58
C LYS A 104 22.77 -10.88 -1.10
N ALA A 105 22.78 -9.58 -0.75
CA ALA A 105 22.95 -9.10 0.62
C ALA A 105 21.64 -9.12 1.42
N TYR A 106 20.48 -8.94 0.79
CA TYR A 106 19.21 -8.60 1.45
C TYR A 106 18.74 -9.52 2.60
N LEU A 107 19.23 -10.77 2.67
CA LEU A 107 18.93 -11.77 3.71
C LEU A 107 20.18 -12.28 4.46
N THR A 108 21.34 -11.64 4.32
CA THR A 108 22.58 -12.14 4.95
C THR A 108 22.64 -11.91 6.45
N ASP A 109 21.90 -10.92 6.96
CA ASP A 109 21.88 -10.55 8.38
C ASP A 109 20.45 -10.37 8.90
N ILE A 110 19.67 -11.45 8.88
CA ILE A 110 18.26 -11.43 9.30
C ILE A 110 18.04 -11.14 10.80
N LYS A 111 19.11 -11.06 11.60
CA LYS A 111 19.06 -10.74 13.04
C LYS A 111 19.39 -9.29 13.34
N ASN A 112 19.76 -8.51 12.32
CA ASN A 112 19.96 -7.09 12.44
C ASN A 112 18.63 -6.34 12.24
N ASP A 113 18.05 -5.91 13.35
CA ASP A 113 16.75 -5.22 13.38
C ASP A 113 16.72 -3.99 12.47
N GLU A 114 17.67 -3.07 12.62
CA GLU A 114 17.69 -1.81 11.85
C GLU A 114 17.79 -2.09 10.35
N TYR A 115 18.64 -3.04 9.97
CA TYR A 115 18.81 -3.44 8.58
C TYR A 115 17.54 -4.08 7.99
N MET A 116 16.97 -5.08 8.65
CA MET A 116 15.78 -5.77 8.13
C MET A 116 14.55 -4.85 8.12
N LEU A 117 14.39 -4.01 9.14
CA LEU A 117 13.32 -3.02 9.18
C LEU A 117 13.48 -1.95 8.09
N THR A 118 14.72 -1.57 7.74
CA THR A 118 14.99 -0.68 6.60
C THR A 118 14.60 -1.34 5.27
N ASN A 119 14.92 -2.62 5.08
CA ASN A 119 14.53 -3.40 3.91
C ASN A 119 13.01 -3.49 3.79
N ILE A 120 12.31 -3.79 4.89
CA ILE A 120 10.84 -3.84 4.95
C ILE A 120 10.24 -2.47 4.63
N PHE A 121 10.72 -1.40 5.28
CA PHE A 121 10.19 -0.05 5.09
C PHE A 121 10.25 0.38 3.62
N LYS A 122 11.43 0.30 3.00
CA LYS A 122 11.63 0.76 1.62
C LYS A 122 10.79 -0.05 0.63
N ALA A 123 10.74 -1.37 0.79
CA ALA A 123 9.97 -2.23 -0.08
C ALA A 123 8.46 -1.97 0.00
N VAL A 124 7.93 -1.76 1.22
CA VAL A 124 6.52 -1.38 1.43
C VAL A 124 6.21 0.00 0.85
N VAL A 125 7.12 0.97 0.96
CA VAL A 125 6.92 2.29 0.35
C VAL A 125 6.79 2.16 -1.17
N ILE A 126 7.63 1.34 -1.81
CA ILE A 126 7.60 1.13 -3.26
C ILE A 126 6.32 0.42 -3.70
N GLU A 127 5.99 -0.75 -3.12
CA GLU A 127 4.79 -1.51 -3.53
C GLU A 127 3.49 -0.72 -3.32
N LYS A 128 3.42 0.06 -2.23
CA LYS A 128 2.22 0.86 -1.94
C LYS A 128 2.14 2.15 -2.75
N HIS A 129 3.26 2.63 -3.33
CA HIS A 129 3.23 3.81 -4.19
C HIS A 129 2.50 3.52 -5.51
N TYR A 130 2.66 2.33 -6.06
CA TYR A 130 2.05 1.92 -7.34
C TYR A 130 0.70 1.19 -7.18
N ASP A 131 0.29 0.91 -5.94
CA ASP A 131 -1.02 0.37 -5.53
C ASP A 131 -1.51 -0.85 -6.34
N ASP A 132 -0.60 -1.75 -6.73
CA ASP A 132 -0.81 -2.99 -7.51
C ASP A 132 -1.53 -2.83 -8.89
N SER A 133 -2.08 -1.64 -9.17
CA SER A 133 -2.98 -1.37 -10.29
C SER A 133 -2.24 -1.19 -11.60
N GLU A 134 -1.03 -0.62 -11.53
CA GLU A 134 -0.16 -0.40 -12.68
C GLU A 134 0.62 -1.66 -13.06
N GLN A 135 0.67 -2.66 -12.16
CA GLN A 135 1.37 -3.93 -12.34
C GLN A 135 2.81 -3.78 -12.82
N LEU A 136 3.48 -2.71 -12.40
CA LEU A 136 4.85 -2.40 -12.82
C LEU A 136 5.80 -3.52 -12.36
N PRO A 137 6.85 -3.82 -13.14
CA PRO A 137 7.84 -4.79 -12.72
C PRO A 137 8.49 -4.47 -11.37
N ILE A 138 8.77 -3.19 -11.09
CA ILE A 138 9.37 -2.76 -9.82
C ILE A 138 8.44 -2.96 -8.61
N ASP A 139 7.14 -2.82 -8.82
CA ASP A 139 6.11 -3.04 -7.80
C ASP A 139 6.07 -4.53 -7.41
N LYS A 140 5.94 -5.42 -8.40
CA LYS A 140 6.01 -6.88 -8.20
C LYS A 140 7.31 -7.31 -7.52
N PHE A 141 8.43 -6.76 -8.00
CA PHE A 141 9.74 -7.01 -7.40
C PHE A 141 9.77 -6.61 -5.93
N ALA A 142 9.29 -5.40 -5.59
CA ALA A 142 9.26 -4.89 -4.24
C ALA A 142 8.35 -5.72 -3.32
N PHE A 143 7.20 -6.19 -3.83
CA PHE A 143 6.32 -7.09 -3.09
C PHE A 143 7.02 -8.39 -2.69
N ASP A 144 7.64 -9.10 -3.64
CA ASP A 144 8.36 -10.35 -3.36
C ASP A 144 9.57 -10.13 -2.43
N PHE A 145 10.31 -9.03 -2.62
CA PHE A 145 11.41 -8.63 -1.74
C PHE A 145 10.94 -8.36 -0.31
N TYR A 146 9.82 -7.64 -0.17
CA TYR A 146 9.18 -7.33 1.10
C TYR A 146 8.76 -8.61 1.84
N GLN A 147 8.10 -9.54 1.14
CA GLN A 147 7.62 -10.78 1.73
C GLN A 147 8.78 -11.60 2.29
N ASN A 148 9.86 -11.78 1.51
CA ASN A 148 11.06 -12.44 2.00
C ASN A 148 11.63 -11.73 3.22
N SER A 149 11.88 -10.42 3.11
CA SER A 149 12.48 -9.63 4.20
C SER A 149 11.67 -9.73 5.49
N LYS A 150 10.34 -9.60 5.41
CA LYS A 150 9.44 -9.67 6.56
C LYS A 150 9.40 -11.05 7.19
N TYR A 151 9.17 -12.11 6.41
CA TYR A 151 8.92 -13.42 6.99
C TYR A 151 10.20 -14.09 7.50
N THR A 152 11.36 -13.81 6.91
CA THR A 152 12.63 -14.27 7.48
C THR A 152 13.00 -13.49 8.74
N TYR A 153 12.77 -12.17 8.76
CA TYR A 153 13.00 -11.34 9.95
C TYR A 153 12.14 -11.81 11.14
N ARG A 154 10.86 -12.08 10.89
CA ARG A 154 9.92 -12.61 11.90
C ARG A 154 10.21 -14.06 12.32
N GLY A 155 11.15 -14.74 11.65
CA GLY A 155 11.44 -16.16 11.87
C GLY A 155 10.32 -17.10 11.42
N ALA A 156 9.37 -16.62 10.61
CA ALA A 156 8.30 -17.44 10.03
C ALA A 156 8.80 -18.29 8.85
N ASP A 157 9.82 -17.78 8.13
CA ASP A 157 10.53 -18.47 7.06
C ASP A 157 12.02 -18.55 7.37
N THR A 158 12.70 -19.57 6.84
CA THR A 158 14.16 -19.62 6.75
C THR A 158 14.62 -19.06 5.41
N VAL A 159 15.87 -18.59 5.34
CA VAL A 159 16.45 -18.01 4.10
C VAL A 159 16.50 -18.99 2.93
N ASP A 160 16.37 -20.29 3.20
CA ASP A 160 16.38 -21.38 2.21
C ASP A 160 15.01 -22.04 2.01
N SER A 161 13.94 -21.48 2.59
CA SER A 161 12.59 -22.02 2.45
C SER A 161 12.10 -21.97 1.00
N ASP A 162 11.15 -22.85 0.66
CA ASP A 162 10.56 -22.88 -0.68
C ASP A 162 9.79 -21.58 -0.98
N SER A 163 9.20 -20.96 0.04
CA SER A 163 8.56 -19.64 -0.06
C SER A 163 9.58 -18.58 -0.50
N VAL A 164 10.75 -18.53 0.17
CA VAL A 164 11.82 -17.58 -0.17
C VAL A 164 12.28 -17.79 -1.60
N LYS A 165 12.61 -19.03 -1.98
CA LYS A 165 13.04 -19.37 -3.35
C LYS A 165 11.99 -19.05 -4.41
N SER A 166 10.71 -19.26 -4.09
CA SER A 166 9.61 -18.91 -5.00
C SER A 166 9.54 -17.42 -5.25
N ASN A 167 9.62 -16.60 -4.20
CA ASN A 167 9.65 -15.14 -4.31
C ASN A 167 10.91 -14.67 -5.04
N GLU A 168 12.07 -15.28 -4.80
CA GLU A 168 13.29 -14.97 -5.56
C GLU A 168 13.14 -15.27 -7.05
N LYS A 169 12.45 -16.35 -7.41
CA LYS A 169 12.14 -16.65 -8.80
C LYS A 169 11.24 -15.56 -9.43
N GLN A 170 10.29 -15.01 -8.67
CA GLN A 170 9.46 -13.90 -9.17
C GLN A 170 10.26 -12.59 -9.27
N MET A 171 11.10 -12.29 -8.28
CA MET A 171 12.04 -11.15 -8.33
C MET A 171 12.94 -11.21 -9.57
N ASN A 172 13.49 -12.39 -9.90
CA ASN A 172 14.29 -12.56 -11.12
C ASN A 172 13.48 -12.24 -12.40
N LYS A 173 12.24 -12.72 -12.52
CA LYS A 173 11.38 -12.41 -13.67
C LYS A 173 11.01 -10.92 -13.76
N ALA A 174 10.82 -10.28 -12.61
CA ALA A 174 10.53 -8.86 -12.55
C ALA A 174 11.76 -8.03 -12.97
N LEU A 175 12.96 -8.42 -12.51
CA LEU A 175 14.22 -7.77 -12.88
C LEU A 175 14.50 -7.80 -14.38
N GLU A 176 14.13 -8.86 -15.09
CA GLU A 176 14.25 -8.94 -16.55
C GLU A 176 13.43 -7.86 -17.28
N GLN A 177 12.42 -7.29 -16.61
CA GLN A 177 11.51 -6.29 -17.16
C GLN A 177 11.77 -4.87 -16.62
N ILE A 178 12.57 -4.74 -15.55
CA ILE A 178 13.04 -3.45 -15.04
C ILE A 178 14.18 -2.99 -15.95
N LYS A 179 13.95 -1.92 -16.71
CA LYS A 179 14.90 -1.35 -17.68
C LYS A 179 15.86 -0.37 -17.03
#